data_AF-A0A934HA22-F1
#
_entry.id   AF-A0A934HA22-F1
#
_cell.length_a   1.000
_cell.length_b   1.000
_cell.length_c   1.000
_cell.angle_alpha   90.00
_cell.angle_beta   90.00
_cell.angle_gamma   90.00
#
_symmetry.space_group_name_H-M   'P 1'
#
loop_
_entity.id
_entity.type
_entity.pdbx_description
1 polymer ?
#
loop_
_entity_poly.entity_id
_entity_poly.type
_entity_poly.pdbx_seq_one_letter_code
_entity_poly.pdbx_strand_id
1 'polypeptide(L)'
;MTAELADVFCSKREGVLFVLESIAAAFPDCPIYALSLAGEFVALAEARTRPLDFAAANWLATALFLARQYPNCLLVDVGSTTTDIIPILNGGVAGLGRTDLDRLLAGELVYTGVLRTHLAAIVRRVPVRGRLCPVSAEYFAISGDVHLILGHIQPADYTCSTPDGRPPTAEYARERLARLVCADLELLSPAEVDEMAYYIHHQQLRQIEESMHQVLSRLAGRRDLPLVAMGSGAFLAAEVGRRLGLTVLDLAAQWGREGSEVAPCWAVAHLLAERLEAGLI
;
A
#
# COMPACT_ATOMS: atom_id res chain seq x y z
N MET A 1 -5.13 -9.86 -7.65
CA MET A 1 -3.91 -9.90 -8.49
C MET A 1 -3.17 -8.58 -8.31
N THR A 2 -1.84 -8.65 -8.14
CA THR A 2 -0.92 -7.49 -8.06
C THR A 2 0.21 -7.56 -9.09
N ALA A 3 0.46 -8.74 -9.69
CA ALA A 3 1.64 -9.02 -10.51
C ALA A 3 1.46 -8.63 -11.98
N GLU A 4 0.23 -8.35 -12.41
CA GLU A 4 -0.13 -8.10 -13.81
C GLU A 4 0.40 -6.78 -14.38
N LEU A 5 0.94 -5.92 -13.52
CA LEU A 5 1.58 -4.65 -13.85
C LEU A 5 3.10 -4.76 -14.03
N ALA A 6 3.68 -5.95 -13.89
CA ALA A 6 5.12 -6.12 -14.06
C ALA A 6 5.57 -5.74 -15.47
N ASP A 7 6.68 -5.01 -15.57
CA ASP A 7 7.27 -4.53 -16.84
C ASP A 7 7.66 -5.65 -17.82
N VAL A 8 7.58 -6.91 -17.36
CA VAL A 8 7.79 -8.11 -18.19
C VAL A 8 6.66 -8.35 -19.19
N PHE A 9 5.47 -7.79 -18.95
CA PHE A 9 4.29 -7.97 -19.79
C PHE A 9 4.10 -6.78 -20.72
N CYS A 10 3.78 -7.03 -22.00
CA CYS A 10 3.46 -6.00 -22.97
C CYS A 10 2.09 -5.34 -22.72
N SER A 11 1.21 -5.99 -21.94
CA SER A 11 -0.08 -5.42 -21.56
C SER A 11 -0.62 -5.98 -20.23
N LYS A 12 -1.48 -5.22 -19.55
CA LYS A 12 -2.21 -5.72 -18.35
C LYS A 12 -2.97 -7.03 -18.64
N ARG A 13 -3.53 -7.15 -19.85
CA ARG A 13 -4.24 -8.37 -20.29
C ARG A 13 -3.32 -9.58 -20.23
N GLU A 14 -2.11 -9.45 -20.76
CA GLU A 14 -1.11 -10.52 -20.77
C GLU A 14 -0.73 -10.91 -19.34
N GLY A 15 -0.46 -9.93 -18.48
CA GLY A 15 -0.13 -10.19 -17.08
C GLY A 15 -1.25 -10.93 -16.31
N VAL A 16 -2.51 -10.51 -16.49
CA VAL A 16 -3.65 -11.21 -15.86
C VAL A 16 -3.76 -12.64 -16.37
N LEU A 17 -3.75 -12.84 -17.69
CA LEU A 17 -3.85 -14.17 -18.28
C LEU A 17 -2.71 -15.08 -17.82
N PHE A 18 -1.47 -14.55 -17.76
CA PHE A 18 -0.33 -15.29 -17.25
C PHE A 18 -0.56 -15.79 -15.81
N VAL A 19 -1.06 -14.93 -14.92
CA VAL A 19 -1.36 -15.31 -13.53
C VAL A 19 -2.48 -16.34 -13.47
N LEU A 20 -3.57 -16.14 -14.22
CA LEU A 20 -4.68 -17.07 -14.28
C LEU A 20 -4.25 -18.47 -14.75
N GLU A 21 -3.44 -18.55 -15.82
CA GLU A 21 -2.92 -19.84 -16.32
C GLU A 21 -1.93 -20.47 -15.35
N SER A 22 -1.11 -19.68 -14.67
CA SER A 22 -0.17 -20.18 -13.67
C SER A 22 -0.89 -20.84 -12.49
N ILE A 23 -1.99 -20.23 -12.02
CA ILE A 23 -2.83 -20.81 -10.96
C ILE A 23 -3.51 -22.09 -11.47
N ALA A 24 -4.04 -22.09 -12.70
CA ALA A 24 -4.66 -23.26 -13.31
C ALA A 24 -3.70 -24.45 -13.40
N ALA A 25 -2.45 -24.19 -13.80
CA ALA A 25 -1.41 -25.21 -13.91
C ALA A 25 -0.98 -25.75 -12.54
N ALA A 26 -0.95 -24.89 -11.51
CA ALA A 26 -0.57 -25.29 -10.16
C ALA A 26 -1.67 -26.09 -9.44
N PHE A 27 -2.94 -25.87 -9.78
CA PHE A 27 -4.10 -26.50 -9.13
C PHE A 27 -5.08 -27.10 -10.15
N PRO A 28 -4.67 -28.12 -10.93
CA PRO A 28 -5.44 -28.62 -12.08
C PRO A 28 -6.79 -29.22 -11.72
N ASP A 29 -6.92 -29.79 -10.52
CA ASP A 29 -8.12 -30.49 -10.06
C ASP A 29 -8.99 -29.65 -9.11
N CYS A 30 -8.67 -28.36 -8.93
CA CYS A 30 -9.41 -27.46 -8.06
C CYS A 30 -10.27 -26.50 -8.88
N PRO A 31 -11.57 -26.33 -8.56
CA PRO A 31 -12.37 -25.25 -9.12
C PRO A 31 -11.77 -23.89 -8.71
N ILE A 32 -11.38 -23.10 -9.71
CA ILE A 32 -10.78 -21.78 -9.51
C ILE A 32 -11.79 -20.68 -9.85
N TYR A 33 -11.97 -19.78 -8.90
CA TYR A 33 -12.80 -18.59 -9.02
C TYR A 33 -11.95 -17.32 -8.88
N ALA A 34 -12.14 -16.37 -9.79
CA ALA A 34 -11.49 -15.07 -9.76
C ALA A 34 -12.48 -14.02 -9.26
N LEU A 35 -12.04 -13.17 -8.33
CA LEU A 35 -12.81 -12.01 -7.88
C LEU A 35 -12.59 -10.82 -8.82
N SER A 36 -13.64 -10.39 -9.52
CA SER A 36 -13.61 -9.23 -10.42
C SER A 36 -13.67 -7.91 -9.65
N LEU A 37 -13.31 -6.82 -10.32
CA LEU A 37 -13.44 -5.45 -9.82
C LEU A 37 -14.89 -5.05 -9.48
N ALA A 38 -15.88 -5.77 -10.01
CA ALA A 38 -17.29 -5.61 -9.67
C ALA A 38 -17.69 -6.33 -8.37
N GLY A 39 -16.77 -7.08 -7.74
CA GLY A 39 -17.03 -7.88 -6.55
C GLY A 39 -17.72 -9.22 -6.85
N GLU A 40 -17.69 -9.66 -8.11
CA GLU A 40 -18.24 -10.94 -8.57
C GLU A 40 -17.14 -12.00 -8.58
N PHE A 41 -17.43 -13.17 -8.03
CA PHE A 41 -16.61 -14.36 -8.27
C PHE A 41 -17.07 -15.03 -9.56
N VAL A 42 -16.14 -15.24 -10.49
CA VAL A 42 -16.41 -15.95 -11.75
C VAL A 42 -15.47 -17.12 -11.93
N ALA A 43 -15.94 -18.16 -12.60
CA ALA A 43 -15.09 -19.30 -12.93
C ALA A 43 -13.94 -18.87 -13.86
N LEU A 44 -12.81 -19.56 -13.75
CA LEU A 44 -11.60 -19.25 -14.52
C LEU A 44 -11.84 -19.17 -16.05
N ALA A 45 -12.70 -20.04 -16.59
CA ALA A 45 -13.06 -20.02 -18.02
C ALA A 45 -13.67 -18.69 -18.47
N GLU A 46 -14.53 -18.10 -17.63
CA GLU A 46 -15.13 -16.80 -17.89
C GLU A 46 -14.12 -15.67 -17.69
N ALA A 47 -13.31 -15.72 -16.63
CA ALA A 47 -12.29 -14.71 -16.34
C ALA A 47 -11.33 -14.48 -17.52
N ARG A 48 -11.00 -15.55 -18.26
CA ARG A 48 -10.17 -15.49 -19.49
C ARG A 48 -10.76 -14.64 -20.61
N THR A 49 -12.09 -14.51 -20.67
CA THR A 49 -12.78 -13.75 -21.72
C THR A 49 -12.78 -12.24 -21.44
N ARG A 50 -12.65 -11.85 -20.17
CA ARG A 50 -12.66 -10.46 -19.71
C ARG A 50 -11.52 -10.13 -18.72
N PRO A 51 -10.25 -10.38 -19.10
CA PRO A 51 -9.11 -10.33 -18.17
C PRO A 51 -8.89 -8.95 -17.51
N LEU A 52 -9.29 -7.87 -18.16
CA LEU A 52 -9.15 -6.52 -17.60
C LEU A 52 -10.02 -6.29 -16.36
N ASP A 53 -11.09 -7.07 -16.18
CA ASP A 53 -11.98 -6.96 -15.02
C ASP A 53 -11.35 -7.53 -13.74
N PHE A 54 -10.15 -8.11 -13.82
CA PHE A 54 -9.42 -8.71 -12.68
C PHE A 54 -8.08 -8.04 -12.40
N ALA A 55 -7.72 -7.01 -13.16
CA ALA A 55 -6.50 -6.26 -12.94
C ALA A 55 -6.61 -5.42 -11.66
N ALA A 56 -5.55 -5.39 -10.84
CA ALA A 56 -5.37 -4.53 -9.69
C ALA A 56 -6.47 -4.62 -8.60
N ALA A 57 -6.88 -5.84 -8.28
CA ALA A 57 -7.96 -6.13 -7.30
C ALA A 57 -7.44 -6.46 -5.87
N ASN A 58 -6.17 -6.17 -5.55
CA ASN A 58 -5.56 -6.55 -4.27
C ASN A 58 -6.20 -5.89 -3.04
N TRP A 59 -6.80 -4.74 -3.23
CA TRP A 59 -7.50 -4.00 -2.17
C TRP A 59 -8.98 -4.37 -2.05
N LEU A 60 -9.60 -4.86 -3.14
CA LEU A 60 -11.05 -5.01 -3.24
C LEU A 60 -11.60 -6.09 -2.30
N ALA A 61 -10.93 -7.25 -2.22
CA ALA A 61 -11.35 -8.33 -1.33
C ALA A 61 -11.41 -7.86 0.13
N THR A 62 -10.34 -7.20 0.58
CA THR A 62 -10.26 -6.62 1.93
C THR A 62 -11.35 -5.59 2.16
N ALA A 63 -11.58 -4.68 1.20
CA ALA A 63 -12.62 -3.67 1.31
C ALA A 63 -14.04 -4.26 1.38
N LEU A 64 -14.36 -5.24 0.52
CA LEU A 64 -15.66 -5.92 0.54
C LEU A 64 -15.89 -6.68 1.84
N PHE A 65 -14.86 -7.35 2.34
CA PHE A 65 -14.93 -8.07 3.61
C PHE A 65 -15.15 -7.10 4.78
N LEU A 66 -14.38 -6.02 4.85
CA LEU A 66 -14.50 -5.01 5.90
C LEU A 66 -15.82 -4.26 5.86
N ALA A 67 -16.40 -4.05 4.67
CA ALA A 67 -17.69 -3.38 4.53
C ALA A 67 -18.83 -4.10 5.27
N ARG A 68 -18.69 -5.40 5.54
CA ARG A 68 -19.67 -6.17 6.32
C ARG A 68 -19.54 -5.96 7.82
N GLN A 69 -18.34 -5.67 8.32
CA GLN A 69 -18.08 -5.43 9.74
C GLN A 69 -18.18 -3.96 10.11
N TYR A 70 -17.69 -3.09 9.23
CA TYR A 70 -17.62 -1.65 9.38
C TYR A 70 -18.34 -1.01 8.19
N PRO A 71 -19.68 -0.88 8.25
CA PRO A 71 -20.46 -0.42 7.11
C PRO A 71 -20.18 1.04 6.75
N ASN A 72 -19.55 1.82 7.63
CA ASN A 72 -19.11 3.18 7.36
C ASN A 72 -17.70 3.37 7.94
N CYS A 73 -16.68 3.37 7.10
CA CYS A 73 -15.29 3.61 7.51
C CYS A 73 -14.44 4.10 6.34
N LEU A 74 -13.21 4.53 6.65
CA LEU A 74 -12.17 4.78 5.67
C LEU A 74 -11.09 3.71 5.83
N LEU A 75 -11.00 2.77 4.89
CA LEU A 75 -9.89 1.81 4.85
C LEU A 75 -8.66 2.51 4.27
N VAL A 76 -7.55 2.44 5.00
CA VAL A 76 -6.24 2.89 4.52
C VAL A 76 -5.25 1.74 4.67
N ASP A 77 -4.91 1.11 3.54
CA ASP A 77 -3.98 -0.01 3.47
C ASP A 77 -2.64 0.47 2.93
N VAL A 78 -1.60 0.42 3.77
CA VAL A 78 -0.25 0.85 3.40
C VAL A 78 0.62 -0.38 3.24
N GLY A 79 0.93 -0.70 1.99
CA GLY A 79 1.85 -1.77 1.63
C GLY A 79 3.31 -1.32 1.58
N SER A 80 4.14 -2.19 1.00
CA SER A 80 5.56 -1.89 0.76
C SER A 80 5.79 -0.79 -0.28
N THR A 81 4.85 -0.60 -1.21
CA THR A 81 5.02 0.28 -2.39
C THR A 81 3.95 1.37 -2.47
N THR A 82 2.71 1.03 -2.15
CA THR A 82 1.53 1.87 -2.36
C THR A 82 0.71 2.00 -1.09
N THR A 83 -0.10 3.06 -1.05
CA THR A 83 -1.13 3.29 -0.05
C THR A 83 -2.48 3.37 -0.76
N ASP A 84 -3.40 2.48 -0.41
CA ASP A 84 -4.77 2.44 -0.91
C ASP A 84 -5.70 3.15 0.09
N ILE A 85 -6.50 4.11 -0.37
CA ILE A 85 -7.43 4.91 0.45
C ILE A 85 -8.85 4.67 -0.06
N ILE A 86 -9.64 3.89 0.67
CA ILE A 86 -10.90 3.33 0.18
C ILE A 86 -12.03 3.71 1.13
N PRO A 87 -12.94 4.60 0.70
CA PRO A 87 -14.13 4.88 1.49
C PRO A 87 -15.11 3.71 1.40
N ILE A 88 -15.65 3.32 2.54
CA ILE A 88 -16.71 2.31 2.68
C ILE A 88 -17.91 3.02 3.29
N LEU A 89 -19.08 2.94 2.64
CA LEU A 89 -20.31 3.59 3.06
C LEU A 89 -21.50 2.66 2.88
N ASN A 90 -22.39 2.64 3.88
CA ASN A 90 -23.58 1.79 3.93
C ASN A 90 -23.32 0.31 3.57
N GLY A 91 -22.17 -0.22 3.98
CA GLY A 91 -21.77 -1.61 3.72
C GLY A 91 -21.29 -1.89 2.29
N GLY A 92 -21.04 -0.86 1.49
CA GLY A 92 -20.48 -0.97 0.15
C GLY A 92 -19.19 -0.16 -0.02
N VAL A 93 -18.36 -0.57 -0.97
CA VAL A 93 -17.18 0.20 -1.38
C VAL A 93 -17.64 1.43 -2.16
N ALA A 94 -17.26 2.62 -1.69
CA ALA A 94 -17.69 3.91 -2.23
C ALA A 94 -16.57 4.65 -3.00
N GLY A 95 -15.55 3.91 -3.47
CA GLY A 95 -14.51 4.45 -4.35
C GLY A 95 -15.08 4.87 -5.71
N LEU A 96 -14.51 5.94 -6.29
CA LEU A 96 -14.77 6.39 -7.65
C LEU A 96 -13.89 5.65 -8.66
N GLY A 97 -12.65 5.33 -8.29
CA GLY A 97 -11.67 4.76 -9.20
C GLY A 97 -11.90 3.27 -9.44
N ARG A 98 -12.05 2.88 -10.71
CA ARG A 98 -12.16 1.47 -11.12
C ARG A 98 -10.84 0.91 -11.62
N THR A 99 -10.01 1.75 -12.23
CA THR A 99 -8.66 1.42 -12.67
C THR A 99 -7.63 2.15 -11.81
N ASP A 100 -6.37 1.70 -11.79
CA ASP A 100 -5.30 2.42 -11.07
C ASP A 100 -5.18 3.88 -11.50
N LEU A 101 -5.36 4.18 -12.79
CA LEU A 101 -5.35 5.55 -13.28
C LEU A 101 -6.48 6.37 -12.65
N ASP A 102 -7.70 5.84 -12.63
CA ASP A 102 -8.83 6.53 -12.00
C ASP A 102 -8.61 6.71 -10.49
N ARG A 103 -8.04 5.69 -9.83
CA ARG A 103 -7.75 5.71 -8.40
C ARG A 103 -6.67 6.75 -8.06
N LEU A 104 -5.63 6.87 -8.90
CA LEU A 104 -4.62 7.92 -8.79
C LEU A 104 -5.25 9.31 -8.93
N LEU A 105 -6.10 9.51 -9.94
CA LEU A 105 -6.81 10.79 -10.14
C LEU A 105 -7.77 11.11 -8.98
N ALA A 106 -8.36 10.09 -8.36
CA ALA A 106 -9.31 10.21 -7.28
C ALA A 106 -8.68 10.36 -5.87
N GLY A 107 -7.36 10.19 -5.74
CA GLY A 107 -6.66 10.15 -4.45
C GLY A 107 -6.87 8.84 -3.67
N GLU A 108 -7.36 7.80 -4.33
CA GLU A 108 -7.63 6.47 -3.74
C GLU A 108 -6.45 5.50 -3.83
N LEU A 109 -5.42 5.88 -4.57
CA LEU A 109 -4.15 5.18 -4.70
C LEU A 109 -3.02 6.22 -4.66
N VAL A 110 -2.08 6.03 -3.73
CA VAL A 110 -0.89 6.86 -3.58
C VAL A 110 0.34 5.98 -3.76
N TYR A 111 1.28 6.38 -4.61
CA TYR A 111 2.54 5.65 -4.85
C TYR A 111 3.58 5.93 -3.76
N THR A 112 3.21 5.65 -2.53
CA THR A 112 4.09 5.68 -1.37
C THR A 112 3.77 4.52 -0.44
N GLY A 113 4.80 3.86 0.08
CA GLY A 113 4.69 2.72 0.96
C GLY A 113 5.90 2.60 1.88
N VAL A 114 5.89 1.60 2.74
CA VAL A 114 6.85 1.51 3.85
C VAL A 114 8.24 1.01 3.46
N LEU A 115 8.47 0.49 2.26
CA LEU A 115 9.78 -0.05 1.87
C LEU A 115 10.35 0.55 0.58
N ARG A 116 9.59 0.51 -0.50
CA ARG A 116 10.11 0.55 -1.88
C ARG A 116 10.09 1.93 -2.52
N THR A 117 9.58 2.95 -1.83
CA THR A 117 9.37 4.26 -2.44
C THR A 117 10.70 5.00 -2.58
N HIS A 118 11.06 5.35 -3.81
CA HIS A 118 12.22 6.19 -4.10
C HIS A 118 12.07 7.56 -3.42
N LEU A 119 13.07 7.99 -2.64
CA LEU A 119 12.96 9.23 -1.85
C LEU A 119 12.76 10.51 -2.70
N ALA A 120 13.21 10.53 -3.95
CA ALA A 120 12.95 11.64 -4.88
C ALA A 120 11.47 11.77 -5.29
N ALA A 121 10.66 10.72 -5.08
CA ALA A 121 9.20 10.76 -5.22
C ALA A 121 8.49 11.29 -3.96
N ILE A 122 9.19 11.35 -2.81
CA ILE A 122 8.66 11.87 -1.54
C ILE A 122 9.07 13.33 -1.34
N VAL A 123 10.35 13.64 -1.58
CA VAL A 123 10.91 14.97 -1.32
C VAL A 123 11.73 15.50 -2.51
N ARG A 124 11.77 16.83 -2.64
CA ARG A 124 12.68 17.53 -3.57
C ARG A 124 13.83 18.23 -2.85
N ARG A 125 13.69 18.45 -1.55
CA ARG A 125 14.69 19.08 -0.67
C ARG A 125 14.58 18.53 0.74
N VAL A 126 15.68 18.52 1.47
CA VAL A 126 15.75 18.11 2.89
C VAL A 126 16.55 19.13 3.71
N PRO A 127 16.25 19.29 5.01
CA PRO A 127 17.01 20.19 5.88
C PRO A 127 18.41 19.62 6.15
N VAL A 128 19.43 20.44 5.93
CA VAL A 128 20.83 20.17 6.32
C VAL A 128 21.39 21.46 6.93
N ARG A 129 21.79 21.41 8.20
CA ARG A 129 22.36 22.58 8.93
C ARG A 129 21.51 23.84 8.81
N GLY A 130 20.19 23.70 8.95
CA GLY A 130 19.22 24.81 8.87
C GLY A 130 18.95 25.35 7.47
N ARG A 131 19.44 24.68 6.41
CA ARG A 131 19.19 25.07 5.01
C ARG A 131 18.47 23.95 4.26
N LEU A 132 17.59 24.31 3.32
CA LEU A 132 16.96 23.33 2.43
C LEU A 132 17.93 22.94 1.31
N CYS A 133 18.47 21.74 1.39
CA CYS A 133 19.37 21.15 0.41
C CYS A 133 18.56 20.38 -0.66
N PRO A 134 18.73 20.64 -1.96
CA PRO A 134 18.17 19.80 -3.01
C PRO A 134 18.66 18.35 -2.92
N VAL A 135 17.79 17.40 -3.26
CA VAL A 135 18.14 15.97 -3.27
C VAL A 135 18.54 15.50 -4.66
N SER A 136 19.42 14.51 -4.72
CA SER A 136 19.72 13.74 -5.93
C SER A 136 18.49 12.97 -6.39
N ALA A 137 18.37 12.79 -7.72
CA ALA A 137 17.36 11.92 -8.33
C ALA A 137 17.83 10.46 -8.46
N GLU A 138 19.07 10.14 -8.09
CA GLU A 138 19.64 8.80 -8.15
C GLU A 138 19.01 7.86 -7.09
N TYR A 139 18.94 6.57 -7.41
CA TYR A 139 18.39 5.53 -6.55
C TYR A 139 19.36 5.12 -5.43
N PHE A 140 19.66 6.04 -4.52
CA PHE A 140 20.57 5.79 -3.39
C PHE A 140 19.87 5.24 -2.14
N ALA A 141 18.64 5.69 -1.89
CA ALA A 141 17.88 5.36 -0.70
C ALA A 141 16.38 5.31 -1.01
N ILE A 142 15.65 4.55 -0.18
CA ILE A 142 14.19 4.34 -0.29
C ILE A 142 13.49 4.53 1.07
N SER A 143 12.16 4.55 1.09
CA SER A 143 11.37 4.74 2.31
C SER A 143 11.71 3.74 3.41
N GLY A 144 12.06 2.50 3.06
CA GLY A 144 12.54 1.51 4.03
C GLY A 144 13.77 1.98 4.83
N ASP A 145 14.69 2.73 4.21
CA ASP A 145 15.85 3.28 4.92
C ASP A 145 15.44 4.30 5.98
N VAL A 146 14.47 5.16 5.64
CA VAL A 146 13.91 6.15 6.57
C VAL A 146 13.27 5.46 7.77
N HIS A 147 12.43 4.46 7.52
CA HIS A 147 11.73 3.76 8.59
C HIS A 147 12.66 2.89 9.45
N LEU A 148 13.75 2.38 8.89
CA LEU A 148 14.75 1.64 9.64
C LEU A 148 15.60 2.57 10.53
N ILE A 149 15.97 3.75 10.04
CA ILE A 149 16.68 4.78 10.82
C ILE A 149 15.84 5.24 12.01
N LEU A 150 14.55 5.49 11.78
CA LEU A 150 13.60 5.95 12.80
C LEU A 150 13.10 4.82 13.71
N GLY A 151 13.50 3.57 13.47
CA GLY A 151 13.09 2.41 14.26
C GLY A 151 11.61 2.03 14.12
N HIS A 152 10.92 2.50 13.07
CA HIS A 152 9.54 2.12 12.79
C HIS A 152 9.43 0.66 12.31
N ILE A 153 10.49 0.16 11.68
CA ILE A 153 10.61 -1.23 11.23
C ILE A 153 11.90 -1.85 11.76
N GLN A 154 11.91 -3.16 11.92
CA GLN A 154 13.10 -3.94 12.25
C GLN A 154 13.84 -4.37 10.97
N PRO A 155 15.14 -4.74 11.05
CA PRO A 155 15.88 -5.28 9.90
C PRO A 155 15.17 -6.44 9.18
N ALA A 156 14.48 -7.30 9.93
CA ALA A 156 13.74 -8.44 9.38
C ALA A 156 12.51 -8.03 8.54
N ASP A 157 11.96 -6.84 8.79
CA ASP A 157 10.80 -6.31 8.06
C ASP A 157 11.21 -5.70 6.71
N TYR A 158 12.49 -5.38 6.52
CA TYR A 158 13.06 -4.86 5.28
C TYR A 158 13.28 -6.00 4.28
N THR A 159 12.20 -6.42 3.63
CA THR A 159 12.16 -7.62 2.76
C THR A 159 12.53 -7.38 1.31
N CYS A 160 12.66 -6.12 0.86
CA CYS A 160 13.14 -5.80 -0.48
C CYS A 160 14.67 -5.63 -0.52
N SER A 161 15.26 -5.77 -1.70
CA SER A 161 16.68 -5.46 -1.90
C SER A 161 16.97 -4.01 -1.54
N THR A 162 18.04 -3.78 -0.79
CA THR A 162 18.56 -2.44 -0.53
C THR A 162 19.18 -1.86 -1.80
N PRO A 163 19.11 -0.52 -2.00
CA PRO A 163 19.63 0.11 -3.23
C PRO A 163 21.11 -0.17 -3.53
N ASP A 164 21.94 -0.34 -2.49
CA ASP A 164 23.38 -0.60 -2.60
C ASP A 164 23.75 -2.08 -2.39
N GLY A 165 22.75 -2.96 -2.23
CA GLY A 165 22.94 -4.39 -1.97
C GLY A 165 23.52 -4.73 -0.60
N ARG A 166 23.75 -3.76 0.29
CA ARG A 166 24.29 -3.99 1.64
C ARG A 166 23.17 -4.35 2.62
N PRO A 167 23.47 -5.01 3.75
CA PRO A 167 22.46 -5.43 4.71
C PRO A 167 21.52 -4.28 5.15
N PRO A 168 20.24 -4.56 5.43
CA PRO A 168 19.29 -3.57 5.91
C PRO A 168 19.49 -3.32 7.41
N THR A 169 20.60 -2.67 7.79
CA THR A 169 20.83 -2.16 9.15
C THR A 169 20.65 -0.64 9.20
N ALA A 170 20.34 -0.11 10.38
CA ALA A 170 20.20 1.34 10.56
C ALA A 170 21.50 2.10 10.21
N GLU A 171 22.67 1.48 10.42
CA GLU A 171 23.97 2.05 10.04
C GLU A 171 24.10 2.20 8.53
N TYR A 172 23.87 1.12 7.78
CA TYR A 172 23.94 1.18 6.31
C TYR A 172 22.82 2.02 5.69
N ALA A 173 21.64 2.08 6.32
CA ALA A 173 20.56 2.98 5.91
C ALA A 173 20.98 4.45 6.03
N ARG A 174 21.70 4.85 7.10
CA ARG A 174 22.24 6.21 7.23
C ARG A 174 23.23 6.54 6.12
N GLU A 175 24.11 5.60 5.78
CA GLU A 175 25.06 5.79 4.68
C GLU A 175 24.36 5.94 3.32
N ARG A 176 23.30 5.16 3.07
CA ARG A 176 22.46 5.32 1.88
C ARG A 176 21.76 6.68 1.87
N LEU A 177 21.19 7.09 3.00
CA LEU A 177 20.46 8.35 3.12
C LEU A 177 21.37 9.58 2.99
N ALA A 178 22.61 9.54 3.48
CA ALA A 178 23.58 10.62 3.31
C ALA A 178 23.86 10.93 1.82
N ARG A 179 23.89 9.89 0.97
CA ARG A 179 24.08 10.05 -0.48
C ARG A 179 22.93 10.78 -1.17
N LEU A 180 21.76 10.88 -0.54
CA LEU A 180 20.63 11.64 -1.06
C LEU A 180 20.97 13.11 -1.31
N VAL A 181 21.90 13.68 -0.55
CA VAL A 181 22.43 15.05 -0.73
C VAL A 181 23.87 15.06 -1.24
N CYS A 182 24.27 14.01 -1.95
CA CYS A 182 25.61 13.81 -2.49
C CYS A 182 26.72 13.86 -1.42
N ALA A 183 26.41 13.41 -0.19
CA ALA A 183 27.34 13.34 0.93
C ALA A 183 27.55 11.89 1.40
N ASP A 184 28.35 11.75 2.45
CA ASP A 184 28.64 10.51 3.18
C ASP A 184 28.74 10.80 4.69
N LEU A 185 29.10 9.79 5.48
CA LEU A 185 29.24 9.92 6.93
C LEU A 185 30.57 10.56 7.38
N GLU A 186 31.48 10.90 6.46
CA GLU A 186 32.62 11.77 6.77
C GLU A 186 32.20 13.26 6.73
N LEU A 187 31.22 13.58 5.88
CA LEU A 187 30.69 14.93 5.70
C LEU A 187 29.48 15.26 6.61
N LEU A 188 28.66 14.25 6.93
CA LEU A 188 27.47 14.38 7.77
C LEU A 188 27.56 13.49 9.01
N SER A 189 27.22 14.05 10.16
CA SER A 189 27.05 13.27 11.38
C SER A 189 25.79 12.39 11.31
N PRO A 190 25.73 11.27 12.06
CA PRO A 190 24.52 10.45 12.15
C PRO A 190 23.27 11.24 12.56
N ALA A 191 23.42 12.22 13.46
CA ALA A 191 22.31 13.08 13.89
C ALA A 191 21.76 13.94 12.75
N GLU A 192 22.62 14.48 11.88
CA GLU A 192 22.17 15.24 10.71
C GLU A 192 21.41 14.35 9.72
N VAL A 193 21.82 13.10 9.56
CA VAL A 193 21.13 12.11 8.72
C VAL A 193 19.78 11.70 9.33
N ASP A 194 19.71 11.55 10.65
CA ASP A 194 18.47 11.23 11.36
C ASP A 194 17.43 12.37 11.26
N GLU A 195 17.88 13.64 11.29
CA GLU A 195 17.02 14.80 11.01
C GLU A 195 16.48 14.80 9.57
N MET A 196 17.31 14.40 8.59
CA MET A 196 16.84 14.20 7.21
C MET A 196 15.76 13.12 7.17
N ALA A 197 15.97 11.98 7.84
CA ALA A 197 15.00 10.88 7.90
C ALA A 197 13.67 11.33 8.51
N TYR A 198 13.73 12.04 9.65
CA TYR A 198 12.55 12.60 10.31
C TYR A 198 11.75 13.52 9.39
N TYR A 199 12.44 14.43 8.69
CA TYR A 199 11.78 15.32 7.72
C TYR A 199 11.12 14.56 6.57
N ILE A 200 11.81 13.57 5.98
CA ILE A 200 11.28 12.78 4.87
C ILE A 200 10.06 11.98 5.30
N HIS A 201 10.09 11.38 6.51
CA HIS A 201 8.95 10.69 7.07
C HIS A 201 7.73 11.62 7.19
N HIS A 202 7.91 12.86 7.66
CA HIS A 202 6.81 13.84 7.70
C HIS A 202 6.27 14.19 6.31
N GLN A 203 7.13 14.30 5.31
CA GLN A 203 6.69 14.55 3.93
C GLN A 203 5.90 13.37 3.36
N GLN A 204 6.29 12.15 3.69
CA GLN A 204 5.53 10.95 3.34
C GLN A 204 4.14 10.95 3.97
N LEU A 205 4.04 11.26 5.27
CA LEU A 205 2.75 11.38 5.95
C LEU A 205 1.87 12.46 5.31
N ARG A 206 2.45 13.60 4.90
CA ARG A 206 1.72 14.66 4.18
C ARG A 206 1.14 14.18 2.85
N GLN A 207 1.88 13.39 2.07
CA GLN A 207 1.34 12.84 0.80
C GLN A 207 0.10 11.98 1.02
N ILE A 208 0.11 11.15 2.07
CA ILE A 208 -1.03 10.31 2.46
C ILE A 208 -2.17 11.21 2.97
N GLU A 209 -1.87 12.19 3.83
CA GLU A 209 -2.82 13.15 4.41
C GLU A 209 -3.55 13.97 3.33
N GLU A 210 -2.83 14.48 2.33
CA GLU A 210 -3.39 15.22 1.20
C GLU A 210 -4.38 14.37 0.40
N SER A 211 -4.02 13.10 0.14
CA SER A 211 -4.88 12.16 -0.59
C SER A 211 -6.11 11.77 0.23
N MET A 212 -5.96 11.59 1.55
CA MET A 212 -7.08 11.38 2.46
C MET A 212 -8.01 12.59 2.50
N HIS A 213 -7.49 13.81 2.53
CA HIS A 213 -8.30 15.03 2.42
C HIS A 213 -9.09 15.06 1.12
N GLN A 214 -8.47 14.73 -0.02
CA GLN A 214 -9.16 14.63 -1.30
C GLN A 214 -10.32 13.63 -1.23
N VAL A 215 -10.07 12.41 -0.74
CA VAL A 215 -11.10 11.36 -0.61
C VAL A 215 -12.21 11.78 0.35
N LEU A 216 -11.89 12.37 1.50
CA LEU A 216 -12.86 12.79 2.50
C LEU A 216 -13.70 14.00 2.03
N SER A 217 -13.13 14.90 1.24
CA SER A 217 -13.80 16.15 0.80
C SER A 217 -15.08 15.90 0.00
N ARG A 218 -15.18 14.77 -0.70
CA ARG A 218 -16.34 14.35 -1.50
C ARG A 218 -17.39 13.54 -0.72
N LEU A 219 -17.11 13.10 0.50
CA LEU A 219 -18.04 12.30 1.32
C LEU A 219 -19.04 13.17 2.10
N ALA A 220 -19.56 14.24 1.47
CA ALA A 220 -20.32 15.34 2.07
C ALA A 220 -21.20 14.93 3.29
N GLY A 221 -20.85 15.46 4.47
CA GLY A 221 -21.60 15.26 5.72
C GLY A 221 -21.21 14.03 6.55
N ARG A 222 -20.29 13.18 6.08
CA ARG A 222 -19.75 12.04 6.83
C ARG A 222 -18.36 12.38 7.37
N ARG A 223 -18.32 13.09 8.51
CA ARG A 223 -17.06 13.48 9.17
C ARG A 223 -16.59 12.50 10.24
N ASP A 224 -17.51 11.70 10.77
CA ASP A 224 -17.22 10.73 11.85
C ASP A 224 -17.02 9.32 11.28
N LEU A 225 -16.18 9.19 10.25
CA LEU A 225 -15.81 7.87 9.71
C LEU A 225 -14.61 7.34 10.50
N PRO A 226 -14.71 6.18 11.16
CA PRO A 226 -13.52 5.55 11.72
C PRO A 226 -12.55 5.17 10.59
N LEU A 227 -11.26 5.32 10.84
CA LEU A 227 -10.21 4.88 9.95
C LEU A 227 -9.81 3.44 10.31
N VAL A 228 -9.78 2.57 9.33
CA VAL A 228 -9.25 1.21 9.45
C VAL A 228 -7.84 1.21 8.84
N ALA A 229 -6.82 1.09 9.69
CA ALA A 229 -5.41 1.06 9.25
C ALA A 229 -4.97 -0.39 9.00
N MET A 230 -4.39 -0.65 7.83
CA MET A 230 -3.99 -2.00 7.39
C MET A 230 -2.62 -1.99 6.68
N GLY A 231 -2.09 -3.19 6.46
CA GLY A 231 -0.84 -3.41 5.74
C GLY A 231 0.41 -3.28 6.60
N SER A 232 1.57 -3.59 6.02
CA SER A 232 2.86 -3.52 6.74
C SER A 232 3.24 -2.11 7.17
N GLY A 233 2.64 -1.08 6.57
CA GLY A 233 2.77 0.32 6.93
C GLY A 233 1.59 0.88 7.71
N ALA A 234 0.74 0.05 8.36
CA ALA A 234 -0.46 0.50 9.08
C ALA A 234 -0.20 1.64 10.08
N PHE A 235 1.00 1.71 10.67
CA PHE A 235 1.38 2.81 11.57
C PHE A 235 1.37 4.19 10.88
N LEU A 236 1.64 4.27 9.57
CA LEU A 236 1.55 5.50 8.78
C LEU A 236 0.09 5.94 8.66
N ALA A 237 -0.80 5.02 8.28
CA ALA A 237 -2.23 5.28 8.19
C ALA A 237 -2.83 5.72 9.53
N ALA A 238 -2.45 5.03 10.62
CA ALA A 238 -2.89 5.35 11.97
C ALA A 238 -2.43 6.75 12.40
N GLU A 239 -1.17 7.11 12.13
CA GLU A 239 -0.64 8.44 12.45
C GLU A 239 -1.37 9.54 11.68
N VAL A 240 -1.58 9.38 10.36
CA VAL A 240 -2.34 10.36 9.57
C VAL A 240 -3.80 10.44 10.06
N GLY A 241 -4.43 9.30 10.35
CA GLY A 241 -5.78 9.27 10.93
C GLY A 241 -5.90 10.11 12.21
N ARG A 242 -4.94 9.99 13.13
CA ARG A 242 -4.89 10.80 14.35
C ARG A 242 -4.72 12.29 14.07
N ARG A 243 -3.85 12.67 13.12
CA ARG A 243 -3.65 14.08 12.71
C ARG A 243 -4.93 14.71 12.18
N LEU A 244 -5.73 13.93 11.46
CA LEU A 244 -7.03 14.35 10.93
C LEU A 244 -8.17 14.28 11.96
N GLY A 245 -7.90 13.86 13.19
CA GLY A 245 -8.90 13.71 14.25
C GLY A 245 -9.86 12.54 14.05
N LEU A 246 -9.52 11.57 13.19
CA LEU A 246 -10.32 10.37 12.96
C LEU A 246 -10.11 9.35 14.09
N THR A 247 -11.16 8.61 14.43
CA THR A 247 -11.04 7.44 15.31
C THR A 247 -10.34 6.32 14.55
N VAL A 248 -9.16 5.89 15.00
CA VAL A 248 -8.40 4.81 14.37
C VAL A 248 -8.78 3.47 14.98
N LEU A 249 -9.19 2.54 14.12
CA LEU A 249 -9.45 1.15 14.45
C LEU A 249 -8.20 0.33 14.15
N ASP A 250 -7.63 -0.27 15.20
CA ASP A 250 -6.50 -1.18 15.09
C ASP A 250 -7.01 -2.60 14.83
N LEU A 251 -7.06 -3.00 13.56
CA LEU A 251 -7.41 -4.36 13.19
C LEU A 251 -6.26 -5.34 13.35
N ALA A 252 -5.01 -4.89 13.38
CA ALA A 252 -3.88 -5.76 13.69
C ALA A 252 -3.99 -6.30 15.13
N ALA A 253 -4.57 -5.53 16.05
CA ALA A 253 -4.92 -6.02 17.38
C ALA A 253 -5.99 -7.12 17.37
N GLN A 254 -6.86 -7.17 16.36
CA GLN A 254 -7.94 -8.16 16.24
C GLN A 254 -7.53 -9.40 15.43
N TRP A 255 -6.78 -9.22 14.34
CA TRP A 255 -6.41 -10.29 13.39
C TRP A 255 -4.98 -10.80 13.58
N GLY A 256 -4.20 -10.14 14.45
CA GLY A 256 -2.76 -10.34 14.54
C GLY A 256 -2.01 -9.69 13.37
N ARG A 257 -0.72 -9.42 13.57
CA ARG A 257 0.14 -8.79 12.56
C ARG A 257 0.21 -9.60 11.26
N GLU A 258 0.39 -10.92 11.36
CA GLU A 258 0.45 -11.81 10.20
C GLU A 258 -0.86 -11.79 9.40
N GLY A 259 -2.01 -11.78 10.07
CA GLY A 259 -3.33 -11.71 9.44
C GLY A 259 -3.55 -10.40 8.67
N SER A 260 -3.02 -9.28 9.19
CA SER A 260 -3.07 -7.98 8.50
C SER A 260 -2.20 -7.94 7.24
N GLU A 261 -1.02 -8.58 7.26
CA GLU A 261 -0.10 -8.61 6.12
C GLU A 261 -0.62 -9.44 4.94
N VAL A 262 -1.45 -10.46 5.21
CA VAL A 262 -2.09 -11.30 4.16
C VAL A 262 -3.59 -11.07 4.04
N ALA A 263 -4.09 -9.92 4.52
CA ALA A 263 -5.51 -9.61 4.57
C ALA A 263 -6.26 -9.84 3.23
N PRO A 264 -5.71 -9.50 2.05
CA PRO A 264 -6.38 -9.78 0.78
C PRO A 264 -6.65 -11.27 0.55
N CYS A 265 -5.69 -12.14 0.90
CA CYS A 265 -5.80 -13.59 0.73
C CYS A 265 -6.83 -14.19 1.69
N TRP A 266 -6.83 -13.72 2.94
CA TRP A 266 -7.79 -14.18 3.93
C TRP A 266 -9.22 -13.70 3.61
N ALA A 267 -9.36 -12.43 3.22
CA ALA A 267 -10.64 -11.85 2.83
C ALA A 267 -11.25 -12.53 1.60
N VAL A 268 -10.46 -12.78 0.54
CA VAL A 268 -10.98 -13.45 -0.66
C VAL A 268 -11.40 -14.90 -0.37
N ALA A 269 -10.66 -15.62 0.48
CA ALA A 269 -11.01 -16.97 0.89
C ALA A 269 -12.34 -17.01 1.66
N HIS A 270 -12.52 -16.10 2.62
CA HIS A 270 -13.76 -16.01 3.40
C HIS A 270 -14.97 -15.67 2.52
N LEU A 271 -14.83 -14.64 1.67
CA LEU A 271 -15.90 -14.23 0.75
C LEU A 271 -16.29 -15.33 -0.24
N LEU A 272 -15.31 -16.12 -0.71
CA LEU A 272 -15.60 -17.25 -1.60
C LEU A 272 -16.31 -18.40 -0.86
N ALA A 273 -15.84 -18.76 0.34
CA ALA A 273 -16.44 -19.82 1.14
C ALA A 273 -17.93 -19.56 1.39
N GLU A 274 -18.30 -18.34 1.77
CA GLU A 274 -19.70 -17.98 2.00
C GLU A 274 -20.57 -18.07 0.74
N ARG A 275 -20.02 -17.75 -0.44
CA ARG A 275 -20.75 -17.89 -1.71
C ARG A 275 -21.04 -19.34 -2.06
N LEU A 276 -20.06 -20.23 -1.81
CA LEU A 276 -20.20 -21.66 -2.00
C LEU A 276 -21.21 -22.26 -1.00
N GLU A 277 -21.13 -21.89 0.27
CA GLU A 277 -22.06 -22.34 1.31
C GLU A 277 -23.50 -21.88 1.04
N ALA A 278 -23.66 -20.68 0.47
CA ALA A 278 -24.97 -20.16 0.06
C ALA A 278 -25.50 -20.75 -1.26
N GLY A 279 -24.73 -21.60 -1.95
CA GLY A 279 -25.11 -22.16 -3.27
C GLY A 279 -25.27 -21.11 -4.37
N LEU A 280 -24.58 -19.97 -4.24
CA LEU A 280 -24.61 -18.88 -5.23
C LEU A 280 -23.63 -19.11 -6.38
N ILE A 281 -22.72 -20.08 -6.23
CA ILE A 281 -21.70 -20.53 -7.18
C ILE A 281 -21.49 -22.02 -6.98
#